data_AF-A0AAU7B200-F1
#
_entry.id   AF-A0AAU7B200-F1
#
_cell.length_a   1.000
_cell.length_b   1.000
_cell.length_c   1.000
_cell.angle_alpha   90.00
_cell.angle_beta   90.00
_cell.angle_gamma   90.00
#
_symmetry.space_group_name_H-M   'P 1'
#
loop_
_entity.id
_entity.type
_entity.pdbx_description
1 polymer ?
#
loop_
_entity_poly.entity_id
_entity_poly.type
_entity_poly.pdbx_seq_one_letter_code
_entity_poly.pdbx_strand_id
1 'polypeptide(L)' 'MTAVPPAGESPEIQHLRADARFARDRLALYRAKAYGMRETSPVRMRELERNADATAERLAAALRAAGKE' A
#
# COMPACT_ATOMS: atom_id res chain seq x y z
N MET A 1 -7.60 -11.72 -9.53
CA MET A 1 -7.38 -12.35 -8.22
C MET A 1 -7.33 -11.27 -7.15
N THR A 2 -8.49 -10.95 -6.56
CA THR A 2 -8.56 -10.17 -5.32
C THR A 2 -8.14 -11.11 -4.20
N ALA A 3 -7.14 -10.74 -3.39
CA ALA A 3 -6.77 -11.56 -2.24
C ALA A 3 -7.97 -11.59 -1.29
N VAL A 4 -8.57 -12.78 -1.12
CA VAL A 4 -9.54 -13.01 -0.07
C VAL A 4 -8.76 -12.89 1.25
N PRO A 5 -9.16 -11.98 2.17
CA PRO A 5 -8.47 -11.87 3.45
C PRO A 5 -8.58 -13.21 4.19
N PRO A 6 -7.55 -13.63 4.93
CA PRO A 6 -7.60 -14.89 5.67
C PRO A 6 -8.78 -14.84 6.66
N ALA A 7 -9.61 -15.88 6.66
CA ALA A 7 -10.75 -15.98 7.57
C ALA A 7 -10.23 -15.94 9.02
N GLY A 8 -10.55 -14.86 9.73
CA GLY A 8 -10.07 -14.59 11.10
C GLY A 8 -9.26 -13.28 11.26
N GLU A 9 -8.98 -12.55 10.18
CA GLU A 9 -8.27 -11.27 10.25
C GLU A 9 -9.15 -10.14 10.84
N SER A 10 -8.61 -9.40 11.82
CA SER A 10 -9.36 -8.31 12.46
C SER A 10 -9.76 -7.24 11.42
N PRO A 11 -10.91 -6.55 11.60
CA PRO A 11 -11.36 -5.50 10.68
C PRO A 11 -10.31 -4.41 10.45
N GLU A 12 -9.50 -4.12 11.47
CA GLU A 12 -8.40 -3.16 11.39
C GLU A 12 -7.30 -3.63 10.43
N ILE A 13 -6.84 -4.88 10.55
CA ILE A 13 -5.81 -5.42 9.66
C ILE A 13 -6.33 -5.52 8.22
N GLN A 14 -7.61 -5.88 8.04
CA GLN A 14 -8.24 -5.88 6.71
C GLN A 14 -8.24 -4.48 6.08
N HIS A 15 -8.54 -3.43 6.85
CA HIS A 15 -8.48 -2.05 6.38
C HIS A 15 -7.05 -1.63 6.01
N LEU A 16 -6.08 -1.90 6.89
CA LEU A 16 -4.66 -1.60 6.63
C LEU A 16 -4.13 -2.34 5.39
N ARG A 17 -4.59 -3.57 5.15
CA ARG A 17 -4.24 -4.36 3.97
C ARG A 17 -4.81 -3.74 2.70
N ALA A 18 -6.07 -3.29 2.73
CA ALA A 18 -6.69 -2.59 1.62
C ALA A 18 -5.95 -1.28 1.30
N ASP A 19 -5.59 -0.51 2.32
CA ASP A 19 -4.83 0.74 2.17
C ASP A 19 -3.45 0.53 1.58
N ALA A 20 -2.68 -0.43 2.11
CA ALA A 20 -1.34 -0.76 1.60
C ALA A 20 -1.41 -1.22 0.13
N ARG A 21 -2.43 -2.02 -0.21
CA ARG A 21 -2.66 -2.42 -1.60
C ARG A 21 -2.97 -1.22 -2.49
N PHE A 22 -3.89 -0.35 -2.07
CA PHE A 22 -4.29 0.82 -2.82
C PHE A 22 -3.11 1.78 -3.05
N ALA A 23 -2.32 2.07 -2.02
CA ALA A 23 -1.16 2.95 -2.11
C ALA A 23 -0.12 2.41 -3.10
N ARG A 24 0.18 1.11 -3.02
CA ARG A 24 1.10 0.42 -3.94
C ARG A 24 0.59 0.45 -5.38
N ASP A 25 -0.68 0.11 -5.61
CA ASP A 25 -1.27 0.08 -6.95
C ASP A 25 -1.28 1.50 -7.57
N ARG A 26 -1.51 2.54 -6.76
CA ARG A 26 -1.44 3.94 -7.19
C ARG A 26 -0.02 4.37 -7.58
N LEU A 27 0.99 3.96 -6.82
CA LEU A 27 2.39 4.22 -7.15
C LEU A 27 2.79 3.50 -8.45
N ALA A 28 2.40 2.23 -8.62
CA ALA A 28 2.68 1.46 -9.83
C ALA A 28 2.07 2.11 -11.08
N LEU A 29 0.80 2.55 -11.00
CA LEU A 29 0.16 3.30 -12.08
C LEU A 29 0.88 4.61 -12.39
N TYR A 30 1.33 5.34 -11.36
CA TYR A 30 2.04 6.60 -11.56
C TYR A 30 3.43 6.39 -12.20
N ARG A 31 4.15 5.34 -11.79
CA ARG A 31 5.41 4.91 -12.42
C ARG A 31 5.21 4.52 -13.88
N ALA A 32 4.18 3.74 -14.19
CA ALA A 32 3.85 3.38 -15.57
C ALA A 32 3.58 4.61 -16.45
N LYS A 33 2.89 5.64 -15.90
CA LYS A 33 2.68 6.91 -16.61
C LYS A 33 3.98 7.66 -16.87
N ALA A 34 4.91 7.68 -15.90
CA ALA A 34 6.22 8.33 -16.05
C ALA A 34 7.05 7.71 -17.19
N TYR A 35 7.02 6.38 -17.33
CA TYR A 35 7.74 5.69 -18.41
C TYR A 35 7.12 5.92 -19.79
N GLY A 36 5.83 6.25 -19.88
CA GLY A 36 5.10 6.48 -21.12
C GLY A 36 5.25 7.87 -21.73
N MET A 37 6.37 8.58 -21.49
CA MET A 37 6.64 9.96 -21.95
C MET A 37 5.66 11.04 -21.45
N ARG A 38 4.86 10.78 -20.43
CA ARG A 38 4.09 11.85 -19.77
C ARG A 38 4.98 12.60 -18.78
N GLU A 39 4.89 13.93 -18.79
CA GLU A 39 5.46 14.75 -17.73
C GLU A 39 4.81 14.38 -16.39
N THR A 40 5.56 13.68 -15.54
CA THR A 40 5.17 13.37 -14.17
C THR A 40 6.00 14.21 -13.21
N SER A 41 5.34 14.81 -12.21
CA SER A 41 6.05 15.54 -11.15
C SER A 41 6.90 14.58 -10.30
N PRO A 42 8.21 14.81 -10.18
CA PRO A 42 9.10 14.03 -9.30
C PRO A 42 8.70 14.18 -7.82
N VAL A 43 8.21 15.35 -7.42
CA VAL A 43 7.71 15.60 -6.06
C VAL A 43 6.53 14.68 -5.77
N ARG A 44 5.58 14.59 -6.70
CA ARG A 44 4.41 13.71 -6.56
C ARG A 44 4.80 12.24 -6.53
N MET A 45 5.84 11.83 -7.27
CA MET A 45 6.36 10.46 -7.19
C MET A 45 6.88 10.15 -5.78
N ARG A 46 7.71 11.03 -5.21
CA ARG A 46 8.24 10.85 -3.84
C ARG A 46 7.13 10.82 -2.78
N GLU A 47 6.07 11.58 -2.95
CA GLU A 47 4.90 11.51 -2.05
C GLU A 47 4.19 10.16 -2.12
N LEU A 48 4.01 9.63 -3.33
CA LEU A 48 3.38 8.32 -3.52
C LEU A 48 4.24 7.19 -2.96
N GLU A 49 5.56 7.27 -3.13
CA GLU A 49 6.52 6.33 -2.52
C GLU A 49 6.43 6.36 -1.00
N ARG A 50 6.55 7.55 -0.38
CA ARG A 50 6.42 7.69 1.08
C ARG A 50 5.09 7.18 1.62
N ASN A 51 3.99 7.38 0.89
CA ASN A 51 2.69 6.88 1.32
C ASN A 51 2.58 5.35 1.22
N ALA A 52 3.11 4.76 0.13
CA ALA A 52 3.17 3.31 -0.02
C ALA A 52 4.00 2.66 1.09
N ASP A 53 5.15 3.26 1.43
CA ASP A 53 6.01 2.79 2.51
C ASP A 53 5.31 2.91 3.87
N ALA A 54 4.74 4.07 4.19
CA ALA A 54 4.07 4.29 5.47
C ALA A 54 2.86 3.36 5.69
N THR A 55 2.05 3.11 4.65
CA THR A 55 0.91 2.18 4.75
C THR A 55 1.36 0.73 4.89
N ALA A 56 2.42 0.33 4.18
CA ALA A 56 3.01 -1.00 4.34
C ALA A 56 3.60 -1.20 5.74
N GLU A 57 4.29 -0.20 6.31
CA GLU A 57 4.82 -0.25 7.67
C GLU A 57 3.73 -0.41 8.72
N ARG A 58 2.62 0.33 8.61
CA ARG A 58 1.47 0.20 9.53
C ARG A 58 0.86 -1.20 9.48
N LEU A 59 0.65 -1.74 8.28
CA LEU A 59 0.16 -3.12 8.13
C LEU A 59 1.13 -4.12 8.77
N ALA A 60 2.44 -3.98 8.50
CA ALA A 60 3.45 -4.86 9.06
C ALA A 60 3.50 -4.76 10.60
N ALA A 61 3.31 -3.57 11.17
CA ALA A 61 3.23 -3.36 12.60
C ALA A 61 1.99 -4.04 13.22
N ALA A 62 0.82 -3.88 12.60
CA ALA A 62 -0.41 -4.53 13.05
C ALA A 62 -0.33 -6.05 12.98
N LEU A 63 0.22 -6.61 11.90
CA LEU A 63 0.45 -8.06 11.77
C LEU A 63 1.43 -8.59 12.83
N ARG A 64 2.48 -7.84 13.16
CA ARG A 64 3.40 -8.19 14.25
C ARG A 64 2.74 -8.11 15.62
N ALA A 65 1.81 -7.18 15.83
CA ALA A 65 1.07 -7.06 17.08
C ALA A 65 0.11 -8.25 17.25
N ALA A 66 -0.68 -8.56 16.22
CA ALA A 66 -1.63 -9.68 16.26
C ALA A 66 -0.97 -11.07 16.36
N GLY A 67 0.28 -11.21 15.93
CA GLY A 67 1.06 -12.44 16.14
C GLY A 67 1.78 -12.53 17.49
N LYS A 68 1.71 -11.48 18.32
CA LYS A 68 2.22 -11.46 19.70
C LYS A 68 1.12 -11.69 20.74
N GLU A 69 -0.13 -11.75 20.31
CA GLU A 69 -1.32 -12.14 21.09
C GLU A 69 -1.58 -13.64 20.94
#